data_AF-A0A8C3DZG6-F1
#
_entry.id   AF-A0A8C3DZG6-F1
#
_cell.length_a   1.000
_cell.length_b   1.000
_cell.length_c   1.000
_cell.angle_alpha   90.00
_cell.angle_beta   90.00
_cell.angle_gamma   90.00
#
_symmetry.space_group_name_H-M   'P 1'
#
loop_
_entity.id
_entity.type
_entity.pdbx_description
1 polymer ?
#
loop_
_entity_poly.entity_id
_entity_poly.type
_entity_poly.pdbx_seq_one_letter_code
_entity_poly.pdbx_strand_id
1 'polypeptide(L)' 'MMPGGLSDTKPATPEVQQIANQVKVQFEIQANMNCVVFAAVEYKTQVVAGIIYFIKVCIYFRRDHLEKLMER' A
#
# COMPACT_ATOMS: atom_id res chain seq x y z
N MET A 1 -22.94 8.94 2.39
CA MET A 1 -21.58 9.14 1.85
C MET A 1 -21.67 10.26 0.82
N MET A 2 -20.92 11.34 0.97
CA MET A 2 -20.92 12.43 -0.02
C MET A 2 -19.86 12.14 -1.09
N PRO A 3 -20.18 12.26 -2.39
CA PRO A 3 -19.17 12.19 -3.46
C PRO A 3 -18.03 13.18 -3.19
N GLY A 4 -16.80 12.74 -3.39
CA GLY A 4 -15.60 13.54 -3.11
C GLY A 4 -15.17 13.60 -1.64
N GLY A 5 -15.99 13.15 -0.68
CA GLY A 5 -15.60 13.07 0.73
C GLY A 5 -14.92 11.75 1.09
N LEU A 6 -13.93 11.77 1.98
CA LEU A 6 -13.36 10.57 2.59
C LEU A 6 -14.34 9.98 3.62
N SER A 7 -14.42 8.65 3.68
CA SER A 7 -15.06 7.95 4.79
C SER A 7 -14.26 8.08 6.09
N ASP A 8 -14.90 7.67 7.19
CA ASP A 8 -14.20 7.38 8.43
C ASP A 8 -13.14 6.29 8.23
N THR A 9 -12.11 6.31 9.07
CA THR A 9 -11.08 5.26 9.11
C THR A 9 -11.70 3.96 9.60
N LYS A 10 -11.40 2.86 8.90
CA LYS A 10 -11.80 1.51 9.30
C LYS A 10 -10.58 0.58 9.34
N PRO A 11 -10.58 -0.46 10.18
CA PRO A 11 -9.55 -1.49 10.13
C PRO A 11 -9.59 -2.22 8.78
N ALA A 12 -8.43 -2.62 8.28
CA ALA A 12 -8.35 -3.35 7.02
C ALA A 12 -9.05 -4.72 7.12
N THR A 13 -9.79 -5.07 6.07
CA THR A 13 -10.43 -6.38 5.91
C THR A 13 -9.62 -7.26 4.96
N PRO A 14 -9.90 -8.57 4.86
CA PRO A 14 -9.25 -9.45 3.90
C PRO A 14 -9.38 -8.95 2.45
N GLU A 15 -10.50 -8.35 2.07
CA GLU A 15 -10.72 -7.79 0.74
C GLU A 15 -9.82 -6.59 0.48
N VAL A 16 -9.65 -5.70 1.47
CA VAL A 16 -8.73 -4.55 1.40
C VAL A 16 -7.28 -5.02 1.29
N GLN A 17 -6.91 -6.07 2.03
CA GLN A 17 -5.60 -6.69 1.90
C GLN A 17 -5.37 -7.26 0.49
N GLN A 18 -6.38 -7.87 -0.13
CA GLN A 18 -6.28 -8.36 -1.50
C GLN A 18 -6.07 -7.22 -2.50
N ILE A 19 -6.77 -6.09 -2.33
CA ILE A 19 -6.53 -4.89 -3.16
C ILE A 19 -5.09 -4.40 -3.00
N ALA A 20 -4.58 -4.32 -1.76
CA ALA A 20 -3.20 -3.93 -1.50
C ALA A 20 -2.20 -4.90 -2.18
N ASN A 21 -2.47 -6.21 -2.14
CA ASN A 21 -1.63 -7.22 -2.77
C ASN A 21 -1.56 -7.09 -4.30
N GLN A 22 -2.66 -6.67 -4.96
CA GLN A 22 -2.69 -6.47 -6.41
C GLN A 22 -1.72 -5.37 -6.89
N VAL A 23 -1.49 -4.35 -6.05
CA VAL A 23 -0.61 -3.22 -6.35
C VAL A 23 0.79 -3.36 -5.75
N LYS A 24 1.06 -4.40 -4.94
CA LYS A 24 2.34 -4.61 -4.25
C LYS A 24 3.53 -4.57 -5.20
N VAL A 25 3.47 -5.31 -6.32
CA VAL A 25 4.59 -5.39 -7.27
C VAL A 25 4.89 -4.01 -7.88
N GLN A 26 3.85 -3.24 -8.22
CA GLN A 26 4.01 -1.89 -8.74
C GLN A 26 4.65 -0.96 -7.70
N PHE A 27 4.24 -1.07 -6.43
CA PHE A 27 4.85 -0.35 -5.33
C PHE A 27 6.35 -0.70 -5.16
N GLU A 28 6.70 -1.98 -5.14
CA GLU A 28 8.09 -2.44 -4.96
C GLU A 28 9.02 -1.93 -6.07
N ILE A 29 8.55 -1.92 -7.31
CA ILE A 29 9.30 -1.39 -8.46
C ILE A 29 9.48 0.13 -8.32
N GLN A 30 8.40 0.88 -8.06
CA GLN A 30 8.46 2.34 -7.95
C GLN A 30 9.29 2.80 -6.76
N ALA A 31 9.22 2.06 -5.65
CA ALA A 31 9.93 2.38 -4.42
C ALA A 31 11.36 1.80 -4.39
N ASN A 32 11.75 1.01 -5.41
CA ASN A 32 13.02 0.28 -5.49
C ASN A 32 13.34 -0.49 -4.19
N MET A 33 12.34 -1.20 -3.66
CA MET A 33 12.41 -1.92 -2.39
C MET A 33 11.72 -3.27 -2.51
N ASN A 34 12.25 -4.29 -1.83
CA ASN A 34 11.60 -5.59 -1.71
C ASN A 34 10.93 -5.72 -0.33
N CYS A 35 9.60 -5.89 -0.33
CA CYS A 35 8.80 -5.98 0.89
C CYS A 35 8.60 -7.44 1.29
N VAL A 36 9.23 -7.82 2.40
CA VAL A 36 9.01 -9.13 3.07
C VAL A 36 7.62 -9.17 3.70
N VAL A 37 7.18 -8.07 4.30
CA VAL A 37 5.82 -7.91 4.84
C VAL A 37 5.13 -6.77 4.10
N PHE A 38 3.86 -6.98 3.75
CA PHE A 38 3.02 -5.99 3.09
C PHE A 38 1.57 -6.14 3.61
N ALA A 39 1.33 -5.63 4.82
CA ALA A 39 0.08 -5.85 5.56
C ALA A 39 -0.76 -4.56 5.63
N ALA A 40 -1.97 -4.58 5.09
CA ALA A 40 -2.95 -3.52 5.24
C ALA A 40 -3.43 -3.46 6.70
N VAL A 41 -3.45 -2.26 7.28
CA VAL A 41 -3.82 -2.05 8.69
C VAL A 41 -5.12 -1.28 8.81
N GLU A 42 -5.25 -0.19 8.06
CA GLU A 42 -6.40 0.71 8.09
C GLU A 42 -6.71 1.19 6.68
N TYR A 43 -7.96 1.57 6.43
CA TYR A 43 -8.34 2.17 5.15
C TYR A 43 -9.44 3.22 5.28
N LYS A 44 -9.49 4.08 4.26
CA LYS A 44 -10.60 4.99 3.96
C LYS A 44 -11.02 4.80 2.51
N THR A 45 -12.23 5.22 2.18
CA THR A 45 -12.76 5.20 0.81
C THR A 45 -13.31 6.55 0.42
N GLN A 46 -13.27 6.86 -0.88
CA GLN A 46 -13.86 8.06 -1.46
C GLN A 46 -14.72 7.66 -2.66
N VAL A 47 -15.95 8.13 -2.70
CA VAL A 47 -16.85 7.91 -3.84
C VAL A 47 -16.59 9.00 -4.89
N VAL A 48 -16.31 8.58 -6.12
CA VAL A 48 -16.11 9.43 -7.32
C VAL A 48 -16.85 8.78 -8.51
N ALA A 49 -16.35 8.86 -9.74
CA ALA A 49 -16.75 7.97 -10.84
C ALA A 49 -16.18 6.55 -10.62
N GLY A 50 -16.53 5.92 -9.50
CA GLY A 50 -15.91 4.73 -8.94
C GLY A 50 -15.63 4.88 -7.44
N ILE A 51 -14.75 4.05 -6.89
CA ILE A 51 -14.32 4.11 -5.50
C ILE A 51 -12.79 4.17 -5.45
N ILE A 52 -12.24 5.19 -4.80
CA ILE A 52 -10.81 5.25 -4.47
C ILE A 52 -10.62 4.65 -3.07
N TYR A 53 -9.63 3.77 -2.93
CA TYR A 53 -9.21 3.19 -1.66
C TYR A 53 -7.91 3.83 -1.19
N PHE A 54 -7.93 4.40 0.01
CA PHE A 54 -6.75 4.89 0.71
C PHE A 54 -6.38 3.85 1.76
N ILE A 55 -5.33 3.07 1.50
CA ILE A 55 -4.94 1.93 2.36
C ILE A 55 -3.61 2.25 3.04
N LYS A 56 -3.60 2.20 4.36
CA LYS A 56 -2.38 2.27 5.17
C LYS A 56 -1.78 0.88 5.26
N VAL A 57 -0.57 0.72 4.73
CA VAL A 57 0.13 -0.57 4.69
C VAL A 57 1.34 -0.53 5.61
N CYS A 58 1.42 -1.48 6.53
CA CYS A 58 2.62 -1.77 7.30
C CYS A 58 3.55 -2.63 6.43
N ILE A 59 4.77 -2.13 6.21
CA ILE A 59 5.78 -2.83 5.42
C ILE A 59 6.97 -3.19 6.29
N TYR A 60 7.54 -4.36 6.01
CA TYR A 60 8.88 -4.72 6.45
C TYR A 60 9.68 -5.01 5.19
N PHE A 61 10.75 -4.28 4.97
CA PHE A 61 11.61 -4.45 3.80
C PHE A 61 12.95 -5.03 4.23
N ARG A 62 13.50 -5.91 3.40
CA ARG A 62 14.85 -6.40 3.60
C ARG A 62 15.81 -5.43 2.91
N ARG A 63 16.83 -4.97 3.63
CA ARG A 63 17.97 -4.30 3.00
C ARG A 63 18.90 -5.37 2.43
N ASP A 64 18.60 -5.86 1.22
CA ASP A 64 19.56 -6.66 0.48
C ASP A 64 20.51 -5.72 -0.28
N HIS A 65 21.78 -5.70 0.14
CA HIS A 65 22.96 -5.09 -0.50
C HIS A 65 22.81 -3.68 -1.10
N LEU A 66 22.80 -2.66 -0.24
CA LEU A 66 23.17 -1.28 -0.61
C LEU A 66 24.70 -1.01 -0.56
N GLU A 67 25.55 -2.04 -0.45
CA GLU A 67 27.01 -1.86 -0.56
C GLU A 67 27.52 -1.81 -2.02
N LYS A 68 26.79 -2.35 -3.00
CA LYS A 68 27.28 -2.38 -4.40
C LYS A 68 27.08 -1.10 -5.20
N LEU A 69 26.47 -0.06 -4.62
CA LEU A 69 26.18 1.22 -5.27
C LEU A 69 26.88 2.42 -4.62
N MET A 70 27.59 2.22 -3.50
CA MET A 70 28.52 3.24 -2.95
C MET A 70 29.98 2.99 -3.34
N GLU A 71 30.26 1.90 -4.08
CA GLU A 71 31.60 1.52 -4.59
C GLU A 71 31.83 1.86 -6.08
N ARG A 72 31.04 2.77 -6.65
CA ARG A 72 31.25 3.29 -8.02
C ARG A 72 31.23 4.81 -8.08
#